data_AF-S4R2C0-F1
#
_entry.id   AF-S4R2C0-F1
#
_cell.length_a   1.000
_cell.length_b   1.000
_cell.length_c   1.000
_cell.angle_alpha   90.00
_cell.angle_beta   90.00
_cell.angle_gamma   90.00
#
_symmetry.space_group_name_H-M   'P 1'
#
loop_
_entity.id
_entity.type
_entity.pdbx_description
1 polymer ?
#
loop_
_entity_poly.entity_id
_entity_poly.type
_entity_poly.pdbx_seq_one_letter_code
_entity_poly.pdbx_strand_id
1 'polypeptide(L)'
;MKSRPTKQKLKQRGILKERVFGCDLGEHLLNSGFEVPQVLQSCTAFIERYGIVDGIYRLSGVASNIQRLRHEFDSEHVPDLTKEPYVQDIH
;
A
#
# COMPACT_ATOMS: atom_id res chain seq x y z
N MET A 1 -21.99 28.61 5.20
CA MET A 1 -21.31 27.30 5.41
C MET A 1 -20.36 27.06 4.25
N LYS A 2 -19.07 26.79 4.48
CA LYS A 2 -18.12 26.50 3.38
C LYS A 2 -18.32 25.04 2.92
N SER A 3 -18.56 24.82 1.63
CA SER A 3 -18.75 23.47 1.08
C SER A 3 -17.43 22.70 1.05
N ARG A 4 -17.50 21.38 1.29
CA ARG A 4 -16.32 20.50 1.19
C ARG A 4 -15.85 20.48 -0.28
N PRO A 5 -14.56 20.76 -0.57
CA PRO A 5 -14.03 20.72 -1.93
C PRO A 5 -14.12 19.32 -2.56
N THR A 6 -14.25 19.24 -3.88
CA THR A 6 -14.24 17.97 -4.62
C THR A 6 -12.83 17.37 -4.67
N LYS A 7 -12.72 16.03 -4.77
CA LYS A 7 -11.42 15.33 -4.90
C LYS A 7 -10.56 15.89 -6.03
N GLN A 8 -11.17 16.20 -7.18
CA GLN A 8 -10.47 16.75 -8.34
C GLN A 8 -9.85 18.13 -8.04
N LYS A 9 -10.57 19.01 -7.34
CA LYS A 9 -10.04 20.32 -6.90
C LYS A 9 -8.93 20.16 -5.86
N LEU A 10 -8.98 19.13 -5.02
CA LEU A 10 -7.90 18.84 -4.07
C LEU A 10 -6.65 18.29 -4.77
N LYS A 11 -6.81 17.41 -5.78
CA LYS A 11 -5.71 16.91 -6.63
C LYS A 11 -5.02 18.05 -7.39
N GLN A 12 -5.80 18.91 -8.07
CA GLN A 12 -5.26 20.06 -8.82
C GLN A 12 -4.46 21.05 -7.93
N ARG A 13 -4.84 21.17 -6.66
CA ARG A 13 -4.14 22.03 -5.69
C ARG A 13 -2.94 21.34 -5.03
N GLY A 14 -2.63 20.10 -5.40
CA GLY A 14 -1.58 19.29 -4.77
C GLY A 14 -1.89 18.88 -3.32
N ILE A 15 -3.12 19.11 -2.83
CA ILE A 15 -3.53 18.79 -1.46
C ILE A 15 -3.83 17.29 -1.34
N LEU A 16 -4.40 16.69 -2.39
CA LEU A 16 -4.69 15.27 -2.44
C LEU A 16 -3.71 14.60 -3.40
N LYS A 17 -2.78 13.81 -2.86
CA LYS A 17 -1.89 12.95 -3.64
C LYS A 17 -2.63 11.75 -4.22
N GLU A 18 -2.12 11.25 -5.34
CA GLU A 18 -2.54 9.98 -5.93
C GLU A 18 -2.37 8.87 -4.89
N ARG A 19 -3.37 8.02 -4.73
CA ARG A 19 -3.25 6.84 -3.85
C ARG A 19 -2.47 5.76 -4.57
N VAL A 20 -1.80 4.90 -3.82
CA VAL A 20 -1.18 3.68 -4.38
C VAL A 20 -2.28 2.68 -4.72
N PHE A 21 -3.27 2.50 -3.85
CA PHE A 21 -4.33 1.52 -4.04
C PHE A 21 -5.54 2.08 -4.77
N GLY A 22 -5.94 1.38 -5.84
CA GLY A 22 -7.11 1.72 -6.65
C GLY A 22 -6.89 2.86 -7.63
N CYS A 23 -5.63 3.20 -7.92
CA CYS A 23 -5.24 4.07 -9.03
C CYS A 23 -4.98 3.24 -10.30
N ASP A 24 -4.83 3.93 -11.43
CA ASP A 24 -4.33 3.31 -12.66
C ASP A 24 -2.84 2.97 -12.51
N LEU A 25 -2.45 1.76 -12.95
CA LEU A 25 -1.07 1.30 -12.82
C LEU A 25 -0.12 2.13 -13.69
N GLY A 26 -0.51 2.49 -14.92
CA GLY A 26 0.33 3.27 -15.81
C GLY A 26 0.60 4.67 -15.27
N GLU A 27 -0.44 5.34 -14.76
CA GLU A 27 -0.30 6.63 -14.08
C GLU A 27 0.60 6.52 -12.84
N HIS A 28 0.45 5.46 -12.03
CA HIS A 28 1.27 5.25 -10.84
C HIS A 28 2.75 5.08 -11.17
N LEU A 29 3.08 4.25 -12.16
CA LEU A 29 4.46 4.02 -12.60
C LEU A 29 5.06 5.29 -13.19
N LEU A 30 4.31 6.01 -14.02
CA LEU A 30 4.75 7.29 -14.59
C LEU A 30 5.04 8.34 -13.50
N ASN A 31 4.17 8.46 -12.50
CA ASN A 31 4.31 9.44 -11.42
C ASN A 31 5.41 9.08 -10.42
N SER A 32 5.60 7.78 -10.14
CA SER A 32 6.57 7.31 -9.16
C SER A 32 7.98 7.12 -9.75
N GLY A 33 8.09 6.95 -11.07
CA GLY A 33 9.35 6.71 -11.76
C GLY A 33 9.91 5.29 -11.57
N PHE A 34 9.14 4.38 -10.95
CA PHE A 34 9.54 2.98 -10.80
C PHE A 34 8.93 2.11 -11.90
N GLU A 35 9.62 1.02 -12.24
CA GLU A 35 9.10 -0.01 -13.16
C GLU A 35 8.13 -0.98 -12.47
N VAL A 36 8.24 -1.12 -11.16
CA VAL A 36 7.38 -1.98 -10.32
C VAL A 36 6.94 -1.19 -9.09
N PRO A 37 5.66 -1.20 -8.68
CA PRO A 37 5.20 -0.49 -7.48
C PRO A 37 5.93 -0.97 -6.23
N GLN A 38 6.32 -0.03 -5.35
CA GLN A 38 7.05 -0.33 -4.11
C GLN A 38 6.31 -1.31 -3.19
N VAL A 39 4.97 -1.28 -3.18
CA VAL A 39 4.15 -2.24 -2.44
C VAL A 39 4.37 -3.68 -2.91
N LEU A 40 4.52 -3.91 -4.21
CA LEU A 40 4.78 -5.25 -4.74
C LEU A 40 6.20 -5.69 -4.41
N GLN A 41 7.20 -4.81 -4.60
CA GLN A 41 8.59 -5.14 -4.28
C GLN A 41 8.76 -5.48 -2.79
N SER A 42 8.21 -4.66 -1.90
CA SER A 42 8.35 -4.82 -0.45
C SER A 42 7.64 -6.07 0.06
N CYS A 43 6.39 -6.28 -0.33
CA CYS A 43 5.62 -7.44 0.12
C CYS A 43 6.18 -8.75 -0.44
N THR A 44 6.58 -8.79 -1.71
CA THR A 44 7.16 -10.00 -2.31
C THR A 44 8.48 -10.37 -1.64
N ALA A 45 9.40 -9.41 -1.47
CA ALA A 45 10.67 -9.67 -0.78
C ALA A 45 10.48 -10.16 0.66
N PHE A 46 9.46 -9.64 1.35
CA PHE A 46 9.10 -10.07 2.69
C PHE A 46 8.54 -11.51 2.71
N ILE A 47 7.61 -11.84 1.80
CA ILE A 47 7.03 -13.18 1.69
C ILE A 47 8.08 -14.22 1.28
N GLU A 48 8.95 -13.91 0.33
CA GLU A 48 10.03 -14.80 -0.09
C GLU A 48 10.98 -15.15 1.08
N ARG A 49 11.20 -14.19 1.99
CA ARG A 49 12.10 -14.38 3.13
C ARG A 49 11.44 -15.05 4.33
N TYR A 50 10.18 -14.71 4.64
CA TYR A 50 9.54 -15.09 5.90
C TYR A 50 8.26 -15.92 5.73
N GLY A 51 7.66 -15.90 4.54
CA GLY A 51 6.28 -16.37 4.29
C GLY A 51 6.17 -17.70 3.58
N ILE A 52 7.27 -18.44 3.43
CA ILE A 52 7.23 -19.81 2.89
C ILE A 52 6.70 -20.75 3.99
N VAL A 53 5.38 -20.69 4.20
CA VAL A 53 4.63 -21.41 5.24
C VAL A 53 3.38 -22.07 4.65
N ASP A 54 2.79 -23.02 5.38
CA ASP A 54 1.57 -23.70 4.96
C ASP A 54 0.40 -22.72 4.82
N GLY A 55 -0.23 -22.74 3.65
CA GLY A 55 -1.40 -21.92 3.38
C GLY A 55 -1.10 -20.51 2.88
N ILE A 56 0.16 -20.16 2.58
CA ILE A 56 0.59 -18.88 1.97
C ILE A 56 -0.37 -18.43 0.87
N TYR A 57 -0.83 -17.18 0.93
CA TYR A 57 -1.82 -16.57 0.03
C TYR A 57 -3.25 -17.12 0.12
N ARG A 58 -3.51 -18.18 0.89
CA ARG A 58 -4.84 -18.80 1.05
C ARG A 58 -5.47 -18.45 2.39
N LEU A 59 -4.69 -18.45 3.47
CA LEU A 59 -5.20 -18.02 4.78
C LEU A 59 -5.46 -16.51 4.75
N SER A 60 -6.37 -16.05 5.61
CA SER A 60 -6.76 -14.64 5.66
C SER A 60 -6.02 -13.92 6.77
N GLY A 61 -5.47 -12.75 6.46
CA GLY A 61 -4.79 -11.91 7.43
C GLY A 61 -5.74 -11.08 8.26
N VAL A 62 -5.18 -10.49 9.31
CA VAL A 62 -5.93 -9.60 10.17
C VAL A 62 -6.32 -8.34 9.38
N ALA A 63 -7.62 -8.16 9.17
CA ALA A 63 -8.15 -7.07 8.34
C ALA A 63 -7.66 -5.68 8.75
N SER A 64 -7.49 -5.42 10.06
CA SER A 64 -6.96 -4.13 10.56
C SER A 64 -5.50 -3.90 10.18
N ASN A 65 -4.66 -4.95 10.15
CA ASN A 65 -3.27 -4.85 9.71
C ASN A 65 -3.21 -4.53 8.21
N ILE A 66 -4.05 -5.18 7.41
CA ILE A 66 -4.18 -4.90 5.97
C ILE A 66 -4.60 -3.44 5.73
N GLN A 67 -5.58 -2.93 6.47
CA GLN A 67 -5.99 -1.52 6.34
C GLN A 67 -4.88 -0.54 6.76
N ARG A 68 -4.09 -0.89 7.79
CA ARG A 68 -2.95 -0.09 8.22
C ARG A 68 -1.87 -0.03 7.15
N LEU A 69 -1.44 -1.18 6.61
CA LEU A 69 -0.47 -1.25 5.52
C LEU A 69 -0.93 -0.44 4.31
N ARG A 70 -2.21 -0.59 3.93
CA ARG A 70 -2.81 0.19 2.84
C ARG A 70 -2.62 1.68 3.06
N HIS A 71 -2.89 2.17 4.28
CA HIS A 71 -2.77 3.59 4.61
C HIS A 71 -1.33 4.09 4.57
N GLU A 72 -0.38 3.29 5.06
CA GLU A 72 1.05 3.62 5.03
C GLU A 72 1.53 3.78 3.58
N PHE A 73 1.26 2.79 2.73
CA PHE A 73 1.61 2.85 1.31
C PHE A 73 0.89 3.99 0.57
N ASP A 74 -0.42 4.19 0.78
CA ASP A 74 -1.17 5.31 0.18
C ASP A 74 -0.61 6.69 0.59
N SER A 75 0.14 6.76 1.69
CA SER A 75 0.80 7.97 2.19
C SER A 75 2.26 8.09 1.72
N GLU A 76 2.66 7.31 0.70
CA GLU A 76 4.03 7.20 0.18
C GLU A 76 5.06 6.73 1.24
N HIS A 77 4.60 6.11 2.33
CA HIS A 77 5.45 5.52 3.34
C HIS A 77 5.56 4.01 3.11
N VAL A 78 6.77 3.53 2.81
CA VAL A 78 7.03 2.09 2.73
C VAL A 78 7.19 1.54 4.16
N PRO A 79 6.28 0.67 4.63
CA PRO A 79 6.32 0.16 5.98
C PRO A 79 7.45 -0.87 6.15
N ASP A 80 7.98 -0.93 7.37
CA ASP A 80 8.90 -1.97 7.79
C ASP A 80 8.12 -3.23 8.16
N LEU A 81 8.00 -4.16 7.22
CA LEU A 81 7.24 -5.40 7.36
C LEU A 81 7.82 -6.37 8.40
N THR A 82 9.06 -6.15 8.87
CA THR A 82 9.70 -7.02 9.88
C THR A 82 9.26 -6.71 11.32
N LYS A 83 8.48 -5.63 11.51
CA LYS A 83 7.95 -5.24 12.82
C LYS A 83 6.61 -5.89 13.12
N GLU A 84 6.30 -6.01 14.40
CA GLU A 84 4.94 -6.32 14.84
C GLU A 84 3.97 -5.22 14.39
N PRO A 85 2.73 -5.57 13.98
CA PRO A 85 2.16 -6.93 14.00
C PRO A 85 2.40 -7.76 12.72
N TYR A 86 3.08 -7.21 11.71
CA TYR A 86 3.11 -7.78 10.35
C TYR A 86 3.80 -9.14 10.25
N VAL A 87 4.88 -9.34 11.02
CA VAL A 87 5.60 -10.63 11.07
C VAL A 87 4.79 -11.78 11.66
N GLN A 88 3.81 -11.49 12.52
CA GLN A 88 2.95 -12.50 13.15
C GLN A 88 1.73 -12.84 12.27
N ASP A 89 1.45 -12.00 11.28
CA ASP A 89 0.25 -12.07 10.42
C ASP A 89 0.61 -12.55 9.01
N ILE A 90 1.70 -13.30 8.85
CA ILE A 90 2.17 -13.84 7.57
C ILE A 90 1.66 -15.26 7.36
N HIS A 91 0.91 -15.50 6.29
CA HIS A 91 0.22 -16.77 6.02
C HIS A 91 -0.33 -16.84 4.61
#